data_AF-A0AAU7T9U5-F1
#
_entry.id   AF-A0AAU7T9U5-F1
#
_cell.length_a   1.000
_cell.length_b   1.000
_cell.length_c   1.000
_cell.angle_alpha   90.00
_cell.angle_beta   90.00
_cell.angle_gamma   90.00
#
_symmetry.space_group_name_H-M   'P 1'
#
loop_
_entity.id
_entity.type
_entity.pdbx_description
1 polymer ?
#
loop_
_entity_poly.entity_id
_entity_poly.type
_entity_poly.pdbx_seq_one_letter_code
_entity_poly.pdbx_strand_id
1 'polypeptide(L)'
;MSRQLMTQADEFLAGRPYSILDREPSDWAGDARDYYSVGNYSWPNPETADGLPYIRIDGRRNPDAWSDRYDKRRFRQTVAAVNTLVQAHLRTGEARYADAAEARLERWFLDPATAMRPNLAHAAALPGRHDGAAIGQIEATLLTDLLDHVDLLVRAGRFTEGLPLLQNWFAELTHWMRSSELGRQEELMTNNHGVWWDAQVLRYLQFVDDRTALAEILDRFGIRLRHIAPGGALPRELARPDSLLYTIYCLRAFAVCCRVAAAEGRDLWNAPAEPGHGSLRDAFHFWAGNADDDRRWIWPRQPADLDRTALWLADEAAAVYQTPGLKAFAENLRRQDLPAPEIPSTAAIEHTRI
;
A
#
# COMPACT_ATOMS: atom_id res chain seq x y z
N MET A 1 -20.72 13.83 -11.21
CA MET A 1 -19.79 14.46 -10.23
C MET A 1 -19.90 13.68 -8.93
N SER A 2 -18.83 13.00 -8.48
CA SER A 2 -18.89 12.33 -7.16
C SER A 2 -18.85 13.41 -6.09
N ARG A 3 -20.00 13.75 -5.49
CA ARG A 3 -20.12 14.76 -4.43
C ARG A 3 -19.13 14.52 -3.28
N GLN A 4 -18.84 13.24 -3.01
CA GLN A 4 -17.89 12.81 -1.98
C GLN A 4 -16.44 13.24 -2.29
N LEU A 5 -15.97 13.09 -3.54
CA LEU A 5 -14.61 13.49 -3.92
C LEU A 5 -14.39 14.99 -3.68
N MET A 6 -15.34 15.82 -4.13
CA MET A 6 -15.21 17.27 -3.98
C MET A 6 -15.29 17.71 -2.52
N THR A 7 -16.18 17.08 -1.73
CA THR A 7 -16.25 17.35 -0.28
C THR A 7 -14.91 17.07 0.40
N GLN A 8 -14.32 15.90 0.13
CA GLN A 8 -13.03 15.54 0.71
C GLN A 8 -11.88 16.42 0.21
N ALA A 9 -11.90 16.82 -1.06
CA ALA A 9 -10.91 17.73 -1.62
C ALA A 9 -10.98 19.12 -0.98
N ASP A 10 -12.18 19.68 -0.79
CA ASP A 10 -12.36 20.96 -0.10
C ASP A 10 -11.95 20.87 1.39
N GLU A 11 -12.20 19.73 2.05
CA GLU A 11 -11.70 19.46 3.41
C GLU A 11 -10.16 19.45 3.47
N PHE A 12 -9.50 18.75 2.55
CA PHE A 12 -8.04 18.74 2.48
C PHE A 12 -7.48 20.11 2.10
N LEU A 13 -8.17 20.86 1.23
CA LEU A 13 -7.76 22.21 0.86
C LEU A 13 -7.81 23.16 2.06
N ALA A 14 -8.84 23.07 2.90
CA ALA A 14 -8.99 23.86 4.12
C ALA A 14 -8.06 23.39 5.26
N GLY A 15 -7.70 22.10 5.27
CA GLY A 15 -6.85 21.49 6.29
C GLY A 15 -5.37 21.87 6.18
N ARG A 16 -4.65 21.78 7.30
CA ARG A 16 -3.20 22.02 7.33
C ARG A 16 -2.42 20.95 6.54
N PRO A 17 -1.34 21.31 5.82
CA PRO A 17 -0.41 20.35 5.26
C PRO A 17 0.53 19.81 6.35
N TYR A 18 0.62 18.49 6.49
CA TYR A 18 1.47 17.85 7.49
C TYR A 18 2.95 17.79 7.06
N SER A 19 3.82 17.73 8.05
CA SER A 19 5.24 17.39 7.99
C SER A 19 5.53 16.21 8.94
N ILE A 20 6.64 15.51 8.71
CA ILE A 20 7.19 14.54 9.66
C ILE A 20 7.48 15.15 11.05
N LEU A 21 7.69 16.47 11.10
CA LEU A 21 7.99 17.21 12.33
C LEU A 21 6.76 17.52 13.18
N ASP A 22 5.54 17.25 12.69
CA ASP A 22 4.29 17.60 13.41
C ASP A 22 3.90 16.58 14.49
N ARG A 23 4.81 15.66 14.84
CA ARG A 23 4.62 14.64 15.88
C ARG A 23 4.48 15.28 17.25
N GLU A 24 3.45 14.85 17.99
CA GLU A 24 3.28 15.24 19.39
C GLU A 24 4.37 14.61 20.26
N PRO A 25 4.66 15.18 21.44
CA PRO A 25 5.61 14.59 22.38
C PRO A 25 5.38 13.09 22.58
N SER A 26 6.42 12.30 22.33
CA SER A 26 6.41 10.85 22.44
C SER A 26 7.69 10.34 23.10
N ASP A 27 7.82 9.02 23.21
CA ASP A 27 9.00 8.30 23.68
C ASP A 27 10.13 8.23 22.63
N TRP A 28 9.93 8.84 21.46
CA TRP A 28 10.96 8.94 20.43
C TRP A 28 12.10 9.87 20.84
N ALA A 29 13.31 9.30 20.91
CA ALA A 29 14.53 10.04 21.24
C ALA A 29 15.50 10.23 20.05
N GLY A 30 15.14 9.73 18.86
CA GLY A 30 15.97 9.87 17.66
C GLY A 30 15.70 11.18 16.89
N ASP A 31 16.17 11.24 15.65
CA ASP A 31 15.98 12.44 14.81
C ASP A 31 14.50 12.67 14.51
N ALA A 32 14.03 13.91 14.62
CA ALA A 32 12.64 14.26 14.38
C ALA A 32 12.19 14.03 12.93
N ARG A 33 13.14 13.97 11.98
CA ARG A 33 12.89 13.72 10.55
C ARG A 33 12.85 12.23 10.17
N ASP A 34 13.19 11.34 11.09
CA ASP A 34 13.03 9.91 10.89
C ASP A 34 11.60 9.48 11.21
N TYR A 35 11.02 8.65 10.33
CA TYR A 35 9.67 8.13 10.48
C TYR A 35 9.57 7.13 11.61
N TYR A 36 8.64 7.38 12.53
CA TYR A 36 8.44 6.56 13.71
C TYR A 36 6.99 6.09 13.84
N SER A 37 6.83 4.80 14.07
CA SER A 37 5.53 4.21 14.36
C SER A 37 5.66 2.96 15.21
N VAL A 38 4.58 2.58 15.88
CA VAL A 38 4.44 1.24 16.46
C VAL A 38 3.55 0.36 15.59
N GLY A 39 3.77 -0.95 15.65
CA GLY A 39 2.96 -1.92 14.92
C GLY A 39 1.48 -1.84 15.31
N ASN A 40 0.57 -2.11 14.34
CA ASN A 40 -0.88 -2.06 14.60
C ASN A 40 -1.33 -3.01 15.72
N TYR A 41 -0.56 -4.05 16.02
CA TYR A 41 -0.86 -5.07 17.03
C TYR A 41 0.04 -4.96 18.27
N SER A 42 0.79 -3.87 18.41
CA SER A 42 1.69 -3.62 19.53
C SER A 42 0.93 -2.91 20.66
N TRP A 43 0.88 -3.51 21.85
CA TRP A 43 0.14 -3.02 23.02
C TRP A 43 1.06 -2.84 24.22
N PRO A 44 0.79 -1.87 25.10
CA PRO A 44 1.39 -1.85 26.44
C PRO A 44 1.12 -3.17 27.17
N ASN A 45 2.13 -3.67 27.89
CA ASN A 45 2.01 -4.89 28.66
C ASN A 45 1.18 -4.65 29.93
N PRO A 46 0.00 -5.28 30.09
CA PRO A 46 -0.83 -5.08 31.28
C PRO A 46 -0.21 -5.70 32.56
N GLU A 47 0.83 -6.52 32.43
CA GLU A 47 1.49 -7.19 33.55
C GLU A 47 2.63 -6.36 34.18
N THR A 48 2.95 -5.19 33.64
CA THR A 48 4.00 -4.30 34.15
C THR A 48 3.46 -2.92 34.50
N ALA A 49 4.08 -2.27 35.50
CA ALA A 49 3.60 -1.00 36.03
C ALA A 49 3.71 0.15 35.02
N ASP A 50 4.68 0.08 34.11
CA ASP A 50 4.98 1.07 33.08
C ASP A 50 4.47 0.67 31.69
N GLY A 51 3.85 -0.51 31.55
CA GLY A 51 3.38 -1.02 30.28
C GLY A 51 4.48 -1.51 29.34
N LEU A 52 5.73 -1.61 29.81
CA LEU A 52 6.88 -2.05 29.02
C LEU A 52 7.37 -3.46 29.43
N PRO A 53 8.05 -4.19 28.54
CA PRO A 53 8.09 -3.96 27.09
C PRO A 53 6.71 -4.21 26.47
N TYR A 54 6.37 -3.50 25.39
CA TYR A 54 5.13 -3.77 24.67
C TYR A 54 5.07 -5.24 24.21
N ILE A 55 3.84 -5.74 24.06
CA ILE A 55 3.52 -7.10 23.61
C ILE A 55 2.74 -7.04 22.30
N ARG A 56 2.87 -8.08 21.47
CA ARG A 56 2.12 -8.20 20.22
C ARG A 56 0.89 -9.09 20.42
N ILE A 57 -0.29 -8.59 20.03
CA ILE A 57 -1.55 -9.35 20.07
C ILE A 57 -2.16 -9.39 18.66
N ASP A 58 -1.85 -10.44 17.89
CA ASP A 58 -2.21 -10.52 16.46
C ASP A 58 -3.74 -10.40 16.25
N GLY A 59 -4.14 -9.59 15.26
CA GLY A 59 -5.54 -9.33 14.96
C GLY A 59 -6.24 -8.33 15.89
N ARG A 60 -5.61 -7.88 16.99
CA ARG A 60 -6.16 -6.82 17.87
C ARG A 60 -5.47 -5.50 17.62
N ARG A 61 -6.14 -4.60 16.91
CA ARG A 61 -5.60 -3.28 16.56
C ARG A 61 -5.50 -2.37 17.77
N ASN A 62 -4.31 -1.88 18.09
CA ASN A 62 -4.08 -0.82 19.06
C ASN A 62 -4.47 0.53 18.43
N PRO A 63 -5.52 1.23 18.92
CA PRO A 63 -5.87 2.55 18.40
C PRO A 63 -4.79 3.60 18.67
N ASP A 64 -3.99 3.45 19.74
CA ASP A 64 -2.89 4.38 20.03
C ASP A 64 -1.78 4.32 18.96
N ALA A 65 -1.65 3.22 18.21
CA ALA A 65 -0.72 3.14 17.07
C ALA A 65 -1.03 4.18 15.96
N TRP A 66 -2.20 4.81 16.03
CA TRP A 66 -2.70 5.84 15.11
C TRP A 66 -2.85 7.22 15.79
N SER A 67 -2.39 7.38 17.03
CA SER A 67 -2.37 8.68 17.71
C SER A 67 -1.29 9.61 17.14
N ASP A 68 -1.33 10.87 17.53
CA ASP A 68 -0.36 11.88 17.10
C ASP A 68 1.04 11.72 17.71
N ARG A 69 1.24 10.72 18.58
CA ARG A 69 2.55 10.34 19.09
C ARG A 69 3.42 9.66 18.03
N TYR A 70 2.79 9.16 16.95
CA TYR A 70 3.43 8.44 15.85
C TYR A 70 3.14 9.11 14.50
N ASP A 71 3.89 8.74 13.47
CA ASP A 71 3.80 9.38 12.15
C ASP A 71 2.81 8.72 11.19
N LYS A 72 2.33 7.52 11.52
CA LYS A 72 1.45 6.70 10.68
C LYS A 72 0.22 7.43 10.16
N ARG A 73 -0.49 8.13 11.04
CA ARG A 73 -1.74 8.83 10.67
C ARG A 73 -1.47 10.00 9.74
N ARG A 74 -0.54 10.88 10.10
CA ARG A 74 -0.18 12.06 9.30
C ARG A 74 0.43 11.66 7.95
N PHE A 75 1.24 10.61 7.90
CA PHE A 75 1.82 10.09 6.66
C PHE A 75 0.73 9.62 5.69
N ARG A 76 -0.23 8.83 6.20
CA ARG A 76 -1.39 8.40 5.42
C ARG A 76 -2.29 9.56 5.01
N GLN A 77 -2.48 10.55 5.88
CA GLN A 77 -3.26 11.74 5.56
C GLN A 77 -2.60 12.61 4.49
N THR A 78 -1.27 12.75 4.49
CA THR A 78 -0.52 13.46 3.45
C THR A 78 -0.75 12.81 2.09
N VAL A 79 -0.59 11.49 1.98
CA VAL A 79 -0.78 10.79 0.71
C VAL A 79 -2.24 10.78 0.26
N ALA A 80 -3.18 10.56 1.19
CA ALA A 80 -4.60 10.67 0.87
C ALA A 80 -4.95 12.07 0.34
N ALA A 81 -4.41 13.13 0.98
CA ALA A 81 -4.63 14.49 0.55
C ALA A 81 -4.07 14.74 -0.86
N VAL A 82 -2.82 14.36 -1.14
CA VAL A 82 -2.23 14.51 -2.48
C VAL A 82 -3.08 13.79 -3.52
N ASN A 83 -3.42 12.52 -3.27
CA ASN A 83 -4.21 11.71 -4.19
C ASN A 83 -5.59 12.35 -4.49
N THR A 84 -6.32 12.74 -3.45
CA THR A 84 -7.64 13.38 -3.58
C THR A 84 -7.56 14.73 -4.28
N LEU A 85 -6.57 15.56 -3.95
CA LEU A 85 -6.40 16.89 -4.54
C LEU A 85 -6.01 16.80 -6.02
N VAL A 86 -5.12 15.89 -6.40
CA VAL A 86 -4.80 15.63 -7.82
C VAL A 86 -6.05 15.20 -8.58
N GLN A 87 -6.85 14.27 -8.02
CA GLN A 87 -8.11 13.85 -8.66
C GLN A 87 -9.09 15.03 -8.82
N ALA A 88 -9.23 15.89 -7.80
CA ALA A 88 -10.08 17.07 -7.87
C ALA A 88 -9.59 18.05 -8.95
N HIS A 89 -8.27 18.28 -9.04
CA HIS A 89 -7.69 19.09 -10.09
C HIS A 89 -8.01 18.55 -11.49
N LEU A 90 -7.75 17.27 -11.76
CA LEU A 90 -8.01 16.66 -13.07
C LEU A 90 -9.49 16.70 -13.46
N ARG A 91 -10.39 16.64 -12.47
CA ARG A 91 -11.84 16.66 -12.71
C ARG A 91 -12.41 18.06 -12.93
N THR A 92 -11.82 19.08 -12.31
CA THR A 92 -12.37 20.45 -12.30
C THR A 92 -11.58 21.44 -13.15
N GLY A 93 -10.29 21.17 -13.37
CA GLY A 93 -9.33 22.12 -13.92
C GLY A 93 -8.89 23.22 -12.94
N GLU A 94 -9.36 23.21 -11.70
CA GLU A 94 -9.05 24.27 -10.73
C GLU A 94 -7.61 24.13 -10.20
N ALA A 95 -6.79 25.18 -10.38
CA ALA A 95 -5.38 25.19 -9.98
C ALA A 95 -5.18 25.03 -8.47
N ARG A 96 -6.10 25.56 -7.64
CA ARG A 96 -6.00 25.51 -6.16
C ARG A 96 -5.80 24.11 -5.59
N TYR A 97 -6.36 23.08 -6.23
CA TYR A 97 -6.15 21.70 -5.79
C TYR A 97 -4.77 21.18 -6.16
N ALA A 98 -4.27 21.48 -7.36
CA ALA A 98 -2.91 21.13 -7.76
C ALA A 98 -1.88 21.85 -6.87
N ASP A 99 -2.02 23.15 -6.66
CA ASP A 99 -1.14 23.95 -5.79
C ASP A 99 -1.09 23.35 -4.37
N ALA A 100 -2.24 22.93 -3.83
CA ALA A 100 -2.33 22.31 -2.52
C ALA A 100 -1.75 20.88 -2.45
N ALA A 101 -1.72 20.16 -3.57
CA ALA A 101 -1.05 18.86 -3.69
C ALA A 101 0.47 19.03 -3.75
N GLU A 102 0.96 19.96 -4.58
CA GLU A 102 2.38 20.31 -4.71
C GLU A 102 2.97 20.74 -3.37
N ALA A 103 2.31 21.65 -2.65
CA ALA A 103 2.76 22.11 -1.34
C ALA A 103 2.88 20.98 -0.29
N ARG A 104 2.08 19.92 -0.41
CA ARG A 104 2.14 18.73 0.47
C ARG A 104 3.28 17.80 0.07
N LEU A 105 3.51 17.62 -1.23
CA LEU A 105 4.67 16.88 -1.74
C LEU A 105 5.97 17.56 -1.29
N GLU A 106 6.06 18.89 -1.48
CA GLU A 106 7.20 19.69 -1.06
C GLU A 106 7.46 19.56 0.44
N ARG A 107 6.45 19.83 1.27
CA ARG A 107 6.59 19.83 2.73
C ARG A 107 6.97 18.46 3.31
N TRP A 108 6.41 17.38 2.77
CA TRP A 108 6.64 16.05 3.32
C TRP A 108 7.91 15.38 2.77
N PHE A 109 8.25 15.60 1.50
CA PHE A 109 9.31 14.84 0.83
C PHE A 109 10.53 15.67 0.44
N LEU A 110 10.37 16.98 0.17
CA LEU A 110 11.41 17.76 -0.52
C LEU A 110 12.09 18.81 0.37
N ASP A 111 11.32 19.57 1.15
CA ASP A 111 11.82 20.68 1.95
C ASP A 111 12.83 20.17 3.01
N PRO A 112 14.12 20.55 2.93
CA PRO A 112 15.14 20.09 3.88
C PRO A 112 14.83 20.46 5.34
N ALA A 113 14.00 21.46 5.59
CA ALA A 113 13.58 21.84 6.93
C ALA A 113 12.45 20.95 7.48
N THR A 114 11.66 20.28 6.64
CA THR A 114 10.43 19.58 7.07
C THR A 114 10.23 18.18 6.51
N ALA A 115 11.07 17.73 5.58
CA ALA A 115 10.86 16.49 4.87
C ALA A 115 11.26 15.26 5.69
N MET A 116 10.49 14.18 5.54
CA MET A 116 10.82 12.84 6.03
C MET A 116 12.10 12.34 5.37
N ARG A 117 12.99 11.69 6.12
CA ARG A 117 14.13 10.98 5.54
C ARG A 117 13.66 9.72 4.79
N PRO A 118 14.28 9.34 3.66
CA PRO A 118 13.84 8.23 2.82
C PRO A 118 14.25 6.86 3.40
N ASN A 119 13.76 6.53 4.59
CA ASN A 119 13.95 5.23 5.23
C ASN A 119 12.78 4.94 6.18
N LEU A 120 12.58 3.66 6.53
CA LEU A 120 11.61 3.21 7.53
C LEU A 120 12.30 2.46 8.69
N ALA A 121 13.49 2.91 9.10
CA ALA A 121 14.30 2.24 10.11
C ALA A 121 13.58 2.13 11.47
N HIS A 122 12.64 3.04 11.73
CA HIS A 122 11.89 3.11 12.99
C HIS A 122 10.38 2.88 12.83
N ALA A 123 9.98 2.26 11.72
CA ALA A 123 8.60 1.82 11.51
C ALA A 123 8.31 0.52 12.26
N ALA A 124 7.08 0.37 12.73
CA ALA A 124 6.61 -0.78 13.48
C ALA A 124 7.50 -1.15 14.70
N ALA A 125 7.99 -0.14 15.40
CA ALA A 125 8.68 -0.28 16.66
C ALA A 125 7.83 -1.06 17.68
N LEU A 126 8.53 -1.68 18.63
CA LEU A 126 7.93 -2.34 19.78
C LEU A 126 8.62 -1.79 21.04
N PRO A 127 8.03 -0.76 21.69
CA PRO A 127 8.65 -0.06 22.80
C PRO A 127 9.18 -1.01 23.89
N GLY A 128 10.41 -0.78 24.33
CA GLY A 128 11.12 -1.64 25.26
C GLY A 128 11.69 -2.95 24.66
N ARG A 129 11.55 -3.18 23.34
CA ARG A 129 12.16 -4.34 22.64
C ARG A 129 13.03 -3.96 21.45
N HIS A 130 12.51 -3.18 20.51
CA HIS A 130 13.24 -2.76 19.31
C HIS A 130 12.65 -1.47 18.73
N ASP A 131 13.51 -0.62 18.17
CA ASP A 131 13.14 0.72 17.69
C ASP A 131 12.52 0.72 16.29
N GLY A 132 12.49 -0.43 15.61
CA GLY A 132 11.85 -0.65 14.32
C GLY A 132 11.86 -2.13 13.95
N ALA A 133 11.12 -2.50 12.91
CA ALA A 133 11.04 -3.88 12.45
C ALA A 133 10.85 -3.97 10.94
N ALA A 134 11.28 -5.08 10.35
CA ALA A 134 11.17 -5.33 8.91
C ALA A 134 9.74 -5.10 8.39
N ILE A 135 8.75 -5.63 9.13
CA ILE A 135 7.31 -5.49 8.86
C ILE A 135 6.83 -4.04 8.74
N GLY A 136 7.58 -3.07 9.25
CA GLY A 136 7.24 -1.64 9.18
C GLY A 136 7.30 -1.07 7.76
N GLN A 137 8.04 -1.71 6.85
CA GLN A 137 8.07 -1.30 5.44
C GLN A 137 6.69 -1.38 4.76
N ILE A 138 5.79 -2.20 5.28
CA ILE A 138 4.43 -2.28 4.75
C ILE A 138 3.62 -0.98 4.96
N GLU A 139 4.08 -0.09 5.85
CA GLU A 139 3.43 1.21 6.06
C GLU A 139 3.66 2.17 4.88
N ALA A 140 4.67 1.92 4.05
CA ALA A 140 4.96 2.67 2.84
C ALA A 140 4.22 2.16 1.58
N THR A 141 3.44 1.06 1.64
CA THR A 141 2.77 0.52 0.43
C THR A 141 1.87 1.54 -0.26
N LEU A 142 1.30 2.48 0.50
CA LEU A 142 0.49 3.59 -0.01
C LEU A 142 1.24 4.50 -0.99
N LEU A 143 2.58 4.53 -0.96
CA LEU A 143 3.38 5.34 -1.86
C LEU A 143 3.31 4.80 -3.29
N THR A 144 2.97 3.53 -3.52
CA THR A 144 2.73 3.04 -4.88
C THR A 144 1.59 3.81 -5.55
N ASP A 145 0.53 4.12 -4.78
CA ASP A 145 -0.62 4.89 -5.25
C ASP A 145 -0.31 6.39 -5.34
N LEU A 146 0.54 6.91 -4.44
CA LEU A 146 1.03 8.29 -4.52
C LEU A 146 1.69 8.55 -5.88
N LEU A 147 2.57 7.65 -6.31
CA LEU A 147 3.33 7.81 -7.55
C LEU A 147 2.43 7.83 -8.80
N ASP A 148 1.35 7.04 -8.82
CA ASP A 148 0.35 7.10 -9.89
C ASP A 148 -0.30 8.49 -9.98
N HIS A 149 -0.56 9.16 -8.85
CA HIS A 149 -1.12 10.51 -8.84
C HIS A 149 -0.08 11.58 -9.17
N VAL A 150 1.17 11.40 -8.76
CA VAL A 150 2.27 12.27 -9.18
C VAL A 150 2.43 12.21 -10.70
N ASP A 151 2.39 11.02 -11.30
CA ASP A 151 2.46 10.87 -12.76
C ASP A 151 1.30 11.59 -13.47
N LEU A 152 0.08 11.52 -12.93
CA LEU A 152 -1.07 12.26 -13.46
C LEU A 152 -0.92 13.77 -13.31
N LEU A 153 -0.40 14.24 -12.17
CA LEU A 153 -0.13 15.66 -11.92
C LEU A 153 0.91 16.20 -12.92
N VAL A 154 2.00 15.47 -13.14
CA VAL A 154 3.02 15.80 -14.14
C VAL A 154 2.44 15.83 -15.56
N ARG A 155 1.62 14.85 -15.92
CA ARG A 155 0.92 14.83 -17.23
C ARG A 155 -0.03 16.01 -17.41
N ALA A 156 -0.57 16.57 -16.33
CA ALA A 156 -1.35 17.80 -16.34
C ALA A 156 -0.49 19.08 -16.44
N GLY A 157 0.83 18.97 -16.60
CA GLY A 157 1.77 20.09 -16.71
C GLY A 157 2.12 20.74 -15.37
N ARG A 158 1.93 20.01 -14.27
CA ARG A 158 2.15 20.46 -12.88
C ARG A 158 3.33 19.72 -12.25
N PHE A 159 3.89 20.24 -11.15
CA PHE A 159 4.97 19.59 -10.38
C PHE A 159 6.28 19.23 -11.13
N THR A 160 6.53 19.82 -12.32
CA THR A 160 7.72 19.50 -13.14
C THR A 160 9.05 19.79 -12.43
N GLU A 161 9.13 20.88 -11.65
CA GLU A 161 10.36 21.27 -10.94
C GLU A 161 10.62 20.40 -9.70
N GLY A 162 9.57 19.95 -9.02
CA GLY A 162 9.67 19.07 -7.85
C GLY A 162 9.92 17.59 -8.21
N LEU A 163 9.59 17.19 -9.44
CA LEU A 163 9.70 15.79 -9.88
C LEU A 163 11.11 15.20 -9.71
N PRO A 164 12.22 15.84 -10.15
CA PRO A 164 13.56 15.28 -9.97
C PRO A 164 13.96 15.13 -8.50
N LEU A 165 13.51 16.05 -7.63
CA LEU A 165 13.77 15.97 -6.19
C LEU A 165 13.00 14.81 -5.55
N LEU A 166 11.75 14.60 -5.97
CA LEU A 166 10.96 13.47 -5.51
C LEU A 166 11.54 12.14 -6.01
N GLN A 167 11.99 12.08 -7.27
CA GLN A 167 12.69 10.91 -7.81
C GLN A 167 13.95 10.60 -7.02
N ASN A 168 14.74 11.61 -6.62
CA ASN A 168 15.90 11.39 -5.75
C ASN A 168 15.49 10.79 -4.40
N TRP A 169 14.44 11.32 -3.76
CA TRP A 169 13.93 10.78 -2.49
C TRP A 169 13.52 9.30 -2.63
N PHE A 170 12.82 8.94 -3.71
CA PHE A 170 12.45 7.55 -3.98
C PHE A 170 13.64 6.67 -4.35
N ALA A 171 14.67 7.21 -5.00
CA ALA A 171 15.91 6.48 -5.29
C ALA A 171 16.64 6.11 -3.99
N GLU A 172 16.74 7.06 -3.05
CA GLU A 172 17.32 6.83 -1.72
C GLU A 172 16.49 5.82 -0.91
N LEU A 173 15.15 5.93 -0.93
CA LEU A 173 14.27 4.99 -0.22
C LEU A 173 14.42 3.58 -0.79
N THR A 174 14.41 3.46 -2.11
CA THR A 174 14.54 2.18 -2.80
C THR A 174 15.91 1.56 -2.54
N HIS A 175 16.96 2.37 -2.53
CA HIS A 175 18.28 1.92 -2.11
C HIS A 175 18.25 1.36 -0.69
N TRP A 176 17.69 2.12 0.27
CA TRP A 176 17.58 1.68 1.66
C TRP A 176 16.77 0.37 1.80
N MET A 177 15.64 0.23 1.11
CA MET A 177 14.83 -1.00 1.13
C MET A 177 15.59 -2.22 0.57
N ARG A 178 16.50 -2.00 -0.39
CA ARG A 178 17.30 -3.05 -1.03
C ARG A 178 18.65 -3.30 -0.36
N SER A 179 19.15 -2.44 0.53
CA SER A 179 20.48 -2.58 1.12
C SER A 179 20.49 -2.69 2.64
N SER A 180 19.46 -2.17 3.33
CA SER A 180 19.35 -2.25 4.78
C SER A 180 18.99 -3.66 5.26
N GLU A 181 19.39 -3.98 6.49
CA GLU A 181 19.06 -5.27 7.11
C GLU A 181 17.54 -5.48 7.24
N LEU A 182 16.80 -4.46 7.71
CA LEU A 182 15.33 -4.50 7.77
C LEU A 182 14.72 -4.66 6.37
N GLY A 183 15.28 -3.95 5.39
CA GLY A 183 15.02 -4.10 3.95
C GLY A 183 15.00 -5.55 3.50
N ARG A 184 16.14 -6.23 3.70
CA ARG A 184 16.36 -7.62 3.32
C ARG A 184 15.52 -8.61 4.11
N GLN A 185 15.25 -8.34 5.37
CA GLN A 185 14.38 -9.19 6.18
C GLN A 185 12.94 -9.18 5.65
N GLU A 186 12.42 -8.02 5.25
CA GLU A 186 11.08 -7.90 4.65
C GLU A 186 11.02 -8.57 3.27
N GLU A 187 12.04 -8.36 2.44
CA GLU A 187 12.21 -9.02 1.14
C GLU A 187 12.05 -10.55 1.25
N LEU A 188 12.64 -11.14 2.29
CA LEU A 188 12.65 -12.59 2.52
C LEU A 188 11.37 -13.14 3.16
N MET A 189 10.39 -12.28 3.50
CA MET A 189 9.12 -12.77 4.04
C MET A 189 8.34 -13.58 3.00
N THR A 190 7.70 -14.63 3.50
CA THR A 190 7.05 -15.68 2.69
C THR A 190 5.53 -15.60 2.71
N ASN A 191 5.00 -14.45 3.11
CA ASN A 191 3.59 -14.08 3.12
C ASN A 191 3.40 -12.77 2.33
N ASN A 192 2.25 -12.10 2.49
CA ASN A 192 1.96 -10.81 1.86
C ASN A 192 3.05 -9.73 1.99
N HIS A 193 3.85 -9.71 3.06
CA HIS A 193 4.92 -8.71 3.25
C HIS A 193 5.98 -8.77 2.14
N GLY A 194 6.44 -9.98 1.78
CA GLY A 194 7.45 -10.13 0.72
C GLY A 194 6.90 -9.75 -0.66
N VAL A 195 5.62 -10.04 -0.93
CA VAL A 195 4.98 -9.62 -2.18
C VAL A 195 4.82 -8.11 -2.23
N TRP A 196 4.46 -7.47 -1.11
CA TRP A 196 4.40 -6.01 -1.00
C TRP A 196 5.77 -5.34 -1.08
N TRP A 197 6.83 -6.00 -0.63
CA TRP A 197 8.20 -5.51 -0.84
C TRP A 197 8.50 -5.44 -2.34
N ASP A 198 8.22 -6.52 -3.11
CA ASP A 198 8.43 -6.52 -4.57
C ASP A 198 7.56 -5.43 -5.23
N ALA A 199 6.28 -5.33 -4.87
CA ALA A 199 5.36 -4.34 -5.44
C ALA A 199 5.84 -2.89 -5.24
N GLN A 200 6.31 -2.56 -4.04
CA GLN A 200 6.87 -1.25 -3.72
C GLN A 200 8.14 -0.99 -4.51
N VAL A 201 9.13 -1.89 -4.40
CA VAL A 201 10.43 -1.72 -5.06
C VAL A 201 10.28 -1.63 -6.58
N LEU A 202 9.44 -2.46 -7.20
CA LEU A 202 9.16 -2.38 -8.63
C LEU A 202 8.57 -1.01 -9.00
N ARG A 203 7.55 -0.55 -8.27
CA ARG A 203 6.90 0.73 -8.58
C ARG A 203 7.85 1.93 -8.40
N TYR A 204 8.71 1.89 -7.38
CA TYR A 204 9.68 2.95 -7.12
C TYR A 204 10.81 2.94 -8.15
N LEU A 205 11.36 1.77 -8.50
CA LEU A 205 12.36 1.63 -9.57
C LEU A 205 11.83 2.12 -10.92
N GLN A 206 10.58 1.83 -11.24
CA GLN A 206 9.92 2.34 -12.44
C GLN A 206 9.82 3.88 -12.42
N PHE A 207 9.49 4.47 -11.26
CA PHE A 207 9.36 5.93 -11.12
C PHE A 207 10.70 6.68 -11.25
N VAL A 208 11.77 6.09 -10.76
CA VAL A 208 13.13 6.66 -10.86
C VAL A 208 13.88 6.22 -12.12
N ASP A 209 13.21 5.48 -13.01
CA ASP A 209 13.74 4.98 -14.28
C ASP A 209 14.97 4.06 -14.16
N ASP A 210 15.14 3.34 -13.05
CA ASP A 210 16.20 2.33 -12.86
C ASP A 210 15.78 0.98 -13.48
N ARG A 211 15.90 0.91 -14.81
CA ARG A 211 15.50 -0.27 -15.61
C ARG A 211 16.31 -1.52 -15.29
N THR A 212 17.56 -1.38 -14.89
CA THR A 212 18.44 -2.52 -14.59
C THR A 212 17.96 -3.23 -13.33
N ALA A 213 17.82 -2.49 -12.23
CA ALA A 213 17.31 -3.08 -11.00
C ALA A 213 15.85 -3.53 -11.14
N LEU A 214 15.04 -2.82 -11.93
CA LEU A 214 13.66 -3.21 -12.20
C LEU A 214 13.61 -4.61 -12.85
N ALA A 215 14.41 -4.84 -13.89
CA ALA A 215 14.48 -6.13 -14.57
C ALA A 215 14.94 -7.26 -13.63
N GLU A 216 15.92 -7.01 -12.75
CA GLU A 216 16.38 -7.99 -11.75
C GLU A 216 15.24 -8.47 -10.84
N ILE A 217 14.38 -7.55 -10.38
CA ILE A 217 13.25 -7.90 -9.52
C ILE A 217 12.14 -8.62 -10.31
N LEU A 218 11.90 -8.23 -11.56
CA LEU A 218 10.93 -8.90 -12.43
C LEU A 218 11.34 -10.35 -12.76
N ASP A 219 12.63 -10.61 -12.99
CA ASP A 219 13.14 -11.95 -13.34
C ASP A 219 12.96 -12.98 -12.22
N ARG A 220 12.89 -12.53 -10.96
CA ARG A 220 12.70 -13.38 -9.77
C ARG A 220 11.23 -13.49 -9.31
N PHE A 221 10.29 -12.89 -10.02
CA PHE A 221 8.87 -12.90 -9.64
C PHE A 221 8.30 -14.31 -9.41
N GLY A 222 8.79 -15.31 -10.17
CA GLY A 222 8.39 -16.72 -9.98
C GLY A 222 8.58 -17.24 -8.56
N ILE A 223 9.53 -16.70 -7.78
CA ILE A 223 9.72 -17.04 -6.36
C ILE A 223 8.48 -16.66 -5.53
N ARG A 224 7.80 -15.55 -5.84
CA ARG A 224 6.58 -15.13 -5.13
C ARG A 224 5.40 -16.03 -5.41
N LEU A 225 5.32 -16.64 -6.58
CA LEU A 225 4.27 -17.62 -6.88
C LEU A 225 4.34 -18.84 -5.95
N ARG A 226 5.49 -19.13 -5.32
CA ARG A 226 5.61 -20.18 -4.30
C ARG A 226 4.73 -19.96 -3.07
N HIS A 227 4.25 -18.73 -2.84
CA HIS A 227 3.32 -18.41 -1.77
C HIS A 227 1.91 -18.98 -2.05
N ILE A 228 1.62 -19.30 -3.31
CA ILE A 228 0.34 -19.83 -3.77
C ILE A 228 0.44 -21.37 -3.77
N ALA A 229 -0.41 -22.01 -2.97
CA ALA A 229 -0.52 -23.46 -2.93
C ALA A 229 -1.19 -24.00 -4.22
N PRO A 230 -1.03 -25.29 -4.53
CA PRO A 230 -1.83 -25.93 -5.57
C PRO A 230 -3.33 -25.63 -5.38
N GLY A 231 -4.00 -25.18 -6.45
CA GLY A 231 -5.40 -24.78 -6.40
C GLY A 231 -5.65 -23.33 -5.97
N GLY A 232 -4.62 -22.52 -5.74
CA GLY A 232 -4.73 -21.06 -5.62
C GLY A 232 -4.82 -20.50 -4.19
N ALA A 233 -4.92 -21.35 -3.18
CA ALA A 233 -4.95 -20.90 -1.79
C ALA A 233 -3.65 -20.16 -1.41
N LEU A 234 -3.74 -19.16 -0.54
CA LEU A 234 -2.61 -18.44 0.07
C LEU A 234 -2.48 -18.86 1.55
N PRO A 235 -1.77 -19.95 1.89
CA PRO A 235 -1.92 -20.60 3.21
C PRO A 235 -1.56 -19.71 4.39
N ARG A 236 -0.54 -18.84 4.24
CA ARG A 236 -0.12 -17.93 5.31
C ARG A 236 -1.10 -16.80 5.57
N GLU A 237 -1.85 -16.41 4.55
CA GLU A 237 -2.89 -15.39 4.62
C GLU A 237 -4.17 -16.01 5.20
N LEU A 238 -4.48 -17.24 4.77
CA LEU A 238 -5.58 -18.05 5.30
C LEU A 238 -5.44 -18.42 6.78
N ALA A 239 -4.22 -18.45 7.31
CA ALA A 239 -3.95 -18.70 8.72
C ALA A 239 -4.18 -17.47 9.63
N ARG A 240 -4.50 -16.30 9.07
CA ARG A 240 -4.66 -15.06 9.84
C ARG A 240 -6.05 -14.92 10.45
N PRO A 241 -6.20 -14.16 11.56
CA PRO A 241 -7.51 -13.92 12.17
C PRO A 241 -8.53 -13.22 11.24
N ASP A 242 -8.03 -12.50 10.23
CA ASP A 242 -8.83 -11.86 9.18
C ASP A 242 -8.33 -12.27 7.79
N SER A 243 -8.54 -13.55 7.47
CA SER A 243 -7.91 -14.21 6.33
C SER A 243 -8.33 -13.67 4.96
N LEU A 244 -9.56 -13.21 4.82
CA LEU A 244 -10.05 -12.66 3.55
C LEU A 244 -9.38 -11.33 3.26
N LEU A 245 -9.29 -10.44 4.26
CA LEU A 245 -8.53 -9.19 4.16
C LEU A 245 -7.08 -9.45 3.75
N TYR A 246 -6.38 -10.39 4.41
CA TYR A 246 -4.99 -10.69 4.06
C TYR A 246 -4.84 -11.34 2.67
N THR A 247 -5.81 -12.15 2.25
CA THR A 247 -5.85 -12.73 0.89
C THR A 247 -5.97 -11.62 -0.16
N ILE A 248 -6.97 -10.73 -0.01
CA ILE A 248 -7.18 -9.57 -0.90
C ILE A 248 -5.96 -8.66 -0.91
N TYR A 249 -5.38 -8.42 0.27
CA TYR A 249 -4.20 -7.58 0.41
C TYR A 249 -2.96 -8.16 -0.28
N CYS A 250 -2.79 -9.48 -0.25
CA CYS A 250 -1.73 -10.17 -0.98
C CYS A 250 -1.97 -10.15 -2.50
N LEU A 251 -3.20 -10.43 -2.95
CA LEU A 251 -3.59 -10.36 -4.36
C LEU A 251 -3.41 -8.95 -4.94
N ARG A 252 -3.65 -7.91 -4.13
CA ARG A 252 -3.34 -6.53 -4.49
C ARG A 252 -1.86 -6.31 -4.77
N ALA A 253 -0.98 -6.81 -3.92
CA ALA A 253 0.46 -6.70 -4.13
C ALA A 253 0.88 -7.37 -5.46
N PHE A 254 0.36 -8.57 -5.74
CA PHE A 254 0.59 -9.25 -7.02
C PHE A 254 0.09 -8.42 -8.21
N ALA A 255 -1.13 -7.87 -8.15
CA ALA A 255 -1.68 -7.06 -9.21
C ALA A 255 -0.83 -5.79 -9.47
N VAL A 256 -0.30 -5.15 -8.43
CA VAL A 256 0.64 -4.03 -8.57
C VAL A 256 1.92 -4.47 -9.30
N CYS A 257 2.54 -5.59 -8.92
CA CYS A 257 3.68 -6.14 -9.64
C CYS A 257 3.36 -6.38 -11.12
N CYS A 258 2.20 -6.97 -11.43
CA CYS A 258 1.78 -7.24 -12.80
C CYS A 258 1.53 -5.96 -13.61
N ARG A 259 0.94 -4.91 -13.02
CA ARG A 259 0.74 -3.62 -13.69
C ARG A 259 2.07 -2.95 -14.02
N VAL A 260 3.02 -2.94 -13.09
CA VAL A 260 4.37 -2.41 -13.36
C VAL A 260 5.04 -3.20 -14.49
N ALA A 261 4.99 -4.54 -14.42
CA ALA A 261 5.59 -5.40 -15.43
C ALA A 261 4.97 -5.25 -16.82
N ALA A 262 3.65 -5.03 -16.91
CA ALA A 262 2.96 -4.84 -18.19
C ALA A 262 3.45 -3.59 -18.92
N ALA A 263 3.77 -2.51 -18.20
CA ALA A 263 4.38 -1.30 -18.77
C ALA A 263 5.81 -1.56 -19.31
N GLU A 264 6.49 -2.60 -18.80
CA GLU A 264 7.78 -3.10 -19.30
C GLU A 264 7.62 -4.17 -20.39
N GLY A 265 6.40 -4.43 -20.87
CA GLY A 265 6.12 -5.45 -21.88
C GLY A 265 6.21 -6.90 -21.36
N ARG A 266 6.12 -7.12 -20.05
CA ARG A 266 6.15 -8.46 -19.43
C ARG A 266 4.78 -8.86 -18.89
N ASP A 267 4.35 -10.07 -19.24
CA ASP A 267 3.10 -10.65 -18.74
C ASP A 267 3.34 -11.50 -17.48
N LEU A 268 3.27 -10.87 -16.32
CA LEU A 268 3.34 -11.58 -15.04
C LEU A 268 2.01 -12.19 -14.61
N TRP A 269 0.88 -11.77 -15.20
CA TRP A 269 -0.42 -12.37 -14.91
C TRP A 269 -0.47 -13.85 -15.33
N ASN A 270 0.23 -14.19 -16.41
CA ASN A 270 0.36 -15.56 -16.91
C ASN A 270 1.75 -16.16 -16.66
N ALA A 271 2.50 -15.64 -15.69
CA ALA A 271 3.80 -16.22 -15.32
C ALA A 271 3.65 -17.70 -14.89
N PRO A 272 4.53 -18.60 -15.37
CA PRO A 272 4.46 -20.01 -15.03
C PRO A 272 4.80 -20.23 -13.56
N ALA A 273 3.97 -21.01 -12.87
CA ALA A 273 4.27 -21.50 -11.53
C ALA A 273 5.22 -22.70 -11.60
N GLU A 274 6.10 -22.82 -10.60
CA GLU A 274 6.93 -24.01 -10.44
C GLU A 274 6.07 -25.25 -10.11
N PRO A 275 6.52 -26.47 -10.46
CA PRO A 275 5.81 -27.70 -10.09
C PRO A 275 5.52 -27.76 -8.59
N GLY A 276 4.27 -28.07 -8.23
CA GLY A 276 3.83 -28.12 -6.82
C GLY A 276 3.35 -26.78 -6.25
N HIS A 277 3.34 -25.71 -7.04
CA HIS A 277 2.78 -24.41 -6.68
C HIS A 277 1.63 -23.99 -7.60
N GLY A 278 0.76 -23.12 -7.10
CA GLY A 278 -0.34 -22.55 -7.88
C GLY A 278 0.10 -21.32 -8.67
N SER A 279 -0.63 -21.02 -9.75
CA SER A 279 -0.45 -19.80 -10.52
C SER A 279 -1.22 -18.63 -9.91
N LEU A 280 -0.89 -17.40 -10.33
CA LEU A 280 -1.68 -16.22 -9.94
C LEU A 280 -3.14 -16.34 -10.40
N ARG A 281 -3.36 -16.94 -11.58
CA ARG A 281 -4.69 -17.26 -12.10
C ARG A 281 -5.47 -18.17 -11.14
N ASP A 282 -4.83 -19.21 -10.62
CA ASP A 282 -5.45 -20.12 -9.64
C ASP A 282 -5.84 -19.35 -8.37
N ALA A 283 -5.01 -18.42 -7.91
CA ALA A 283 -5.29 -17.62 -6.72
C ALA A 283 -6.50 -16.70 -6.87
N PHE A 284 -6.65 -16.03 -8.01
CA PHE A 284 -7.84 -15.23 -8.29
C PHE A 284 -9.10 -16.10 -8.42
N HIS A 285 -8.99 -17.29 -9.03
CA HIS A 285 -10.09 -18.24 -9.09
C HIS A 285 -10.49 -18.79 -7.72
N PHE A 286 -9.51 -19.12 -6.87
CA PHE A 286 -9.74 -19.53 -5.50
C PHE A 286 -10.48 -18.43 -4.73
N TRP A 287 -10.01 -17.19 -4.80
CA TRP A 287 -10.64 -16.06 -4.13
C TRP A 287 -12.09 -15.84 -4.62
N ALA A 288 -12.29 -15.71 -5.94
CA ALA A 288 -13.61 -15.47 -6.51
C ALA A 288 -14.61 -16.60 -6.26
N GLY A 289 -14.14 -17.85 -6.16
CA GLY A 289 -14.99 -19.01 -5.89
C GLY A 289 -15.50 -19.10 -4.45
N ASN A 290 -14.83 -18.43 -3.50
CA ASN A 290 -15.07 -18.60 -2.06
C ASN A 290 -15.47 -17.30 -1.33
N ALA A 291 -15.08 -16.11 -1.80
CA ALA A 291 -15.15 -14.87 -1.03
C ALA A 291 -16.55 -14.24 -0.91
N ASP A 292 -17.50 -14.59 -1.78
CA ASP A 292 -18.86 -14.02 -1.78
C ASP A 292 -19.87 -14.80 -0.93
N ASP A 293 -19.43 -15.88 -0.28
CA ASP A 293 -20.29 -16.81 0.45
C ASP A 293 -19.63 -17.24 1.77
N ASP A 294 -20.20 -16.78 2.88
CA ASP A 294 -19.72 -17.11 4.23
C ASP A 294 -19.69 -18.62 4.52
N ARG A 295 -20.48 -19.43 3.79
CA ARG A 295 -20.45 -20.89 3.92
C ARG A 295 -19.27 -21.52 3.19
N ARG A 296 -18.73 -20.86 2.17
CA ARG A 296 -17.56 -21.32 1.40
C ARG A 296 -16.26 -20.80 2.00
N TRP A 297 -16.26 -19.58 2.54
CA TRP A 297 -15.11 -19.06 3.26
C TRP A 297 -15.01 -19.65 4.67
N ILE A 298 -14.44 -20.85 4.78
CA ILE A 298 -14.32 -21.60 6.04
C ILE A 298 -13.18 -21.12 6.96
N TRP A 299 -12.41 -20.11 6.55
CA TRP A 299 -11.29 -19.55 7.31
C TRP A 299 -11.72 -18.34 8.16
N PRO A 300 -10.96 -17.96 9.21
CA PRO A 300 -11.33 -16.85 10.08
C PRO A 300 -11.43 -15.52 9.30
N ARG A 301 -12.50 -14.75 9.46
CA ARG A 301 -12.65 -13.43 8.83
C ARG A 301 -13.44 -12.48 9.71
N GLN A 302 -13.29 -11.19 9.49
CA GLN A 302 -14.15 -10.19 10.11
C GLN A 302 -15.41 -9.95 9.27
N PRO A 303 -16.53 -9.50 9.87
CA PRO A 303 -17.70 -9.06 9.10
C PRO A 303 -17.37 -7.85 8.20
N ALA A 304 -17.95 -7.79 7.00
CA ALA A 304 -17.83 -6.67 6.06
C ALA A 304 -16.38 -6.35 5.60
N ASP A 305 -15.62 -7.38 5.29
CA ASP A 305 -14.22 -7.38 4.81
C ASP A 305 -14.03 -7.21 3.28
N LEU A 306 -15.11 -6.98 2.53
CA LEU A 306 -15.05 -6.60 1.11
C LEU A 306 -15.27 -5.08 0.97
N ASP A 307 -14.33 -4.41 0.34
CA ASP A 307 -14.38 -2.98 0.01
C ASP A 307 -14.19 -2.75 -1.50
N ARG A 308 -14.13 -1.49 -1.94
CA ARG A 308 -13.90 -1.17 -3.36
C ARG A 308 -12.56 -1.66 -3.93
N THR A 309 -11.57 -2.01 -3.11
CA THR A 309 -10.34 -2.68 -3.56
C THR A 309 -10.65 -4.07 -4.13
N ALA A 310 -11.58 -4.79 -3.51
CA ALA A 310 -12.02 -6.10 -4.01
C ALA A 310 -12.68 -5.97 -5.39
N LEU A 311 -13.54 -4.96 -5.59
CA LEU A 311 -14.17 -4.75 -6.91
C LEU A 311 -13.11 -4.49 -7.99
N TRP A 312 -12.16 -3.58 -7.75
CA TRP A 312 -11.10 -3.29 -8.71
C TRP A 312 -10.26 -4.53 -9.04
N LEU A 313 -9.86 -5.31 -8.03
CA LEU A 313 -9.11 -6.55 -8.26
C LEU A 313 -9.89 -7.59 -9.07
N ALA A 314 -11.20 -7.72 -8.80
CA ALA A 314 -12.06 -8.62 -9.54
C ALA A 314 -12.20 -8.17 -11.00
N ASP A 315 -12.31 -6.86 -11.25
CA ASP A 315 -12.37 -6.28 -12.59
C ASP A 315 -11.06 -6.51 -13.37
N GLU A 316 -9.90 -6.25 -12.76
CA GLU A 316 -8.58 -6.54 -13.35
C GLU A 316 -8.45 -8.02 -13.73
N ALA A 317 -8.74 -8.92 -12.79
CA ALA A 317 -8.63 -10.36 -13.02
C ALA A 317 -9.64 -10.85 -14.08
N ALA A 318 -10.86 -10.31 -14.09
CA ALA A 318 -11.86 -10.61 -15.12
C ALA A 318 -11.43 -10.09 -16.50
N ALA A 319 -10.81 -8.90 -16.56
CA ALA A 319 -10.28 -8.32 -17.79
C ALA A 319 -9.11 -9.14 -18.35
N VAL A 320 -8.23 -9.64 -17.50
CA VAL A 320 -7.06 -10.42 -17.91
C VAL A 320 -7.42 -11.85 -18.29
N TYR A 321 -8.11 -12.58 -17.41
CA TYR A 321 -8.33 -14.02 -17.59
C TYR A 321 -9.62 -14.38 -18.32
N GLN A 322 -10.56 -13.42 -18.42
CA GLN A 322 -11.79 -13.53 -19.22
C GLN A 322 -12.69 -14.75 -18.91
N THR A 323 -12.54 -15.38 -17.75
CA THR A 323 -13.30 -16.58 -17.39
C THR A 323 -14.71 -16.23 -16.91
N PRO A 324 -15.72 -17.11 -17.13
CA PRO A 324 -17.08 -16.86 -16.66
C PRO A 324 -17.19 -16.61 -15.15
N GLY A 325 -16.43 -17.36 -14.34
CA GLY A 325 -16.45 -17.23 -12.88
C GLY A 325 -15.94 -15.88 -12.39
N LEU A 326 -14.81 -15.40 -12.93
CA LEU A 326 -14.25 -14.10 -12.53
C LEU A 326 -15.14 -12.94 -12.97
N LYS A 327 -15.70 -13.00 -14.19
CA LYS A 327 -16.67 -12.00 -14.68
C LYS A 327 -17.91 -11.94 -13.80
N ALA A 328 -18.50 -13.09 -13.48
CA ALA A 328 -19.68 -13.16 -12.63
C ALA A 328 -19.40 -12.63 -11.21
N PHE A 329 -18.23 -12.92 -10.66
CA PHE A 329 -17.80 -12.41 -9.35
C PHE A 329 -17.65 -10.88 -9.36
N ALA A 330 -16.96 -10.32 -10.36
CA ALA A 330 -16.80 -8.87 -10.51
C ALA A 330 -18.17 -8.16 -10.68
N GLU A 331 -19.07 -8.72 -11.49
CA GLU A 331 -20.44 -8.23 -11.63
C GLU A 331 -21.22 -8.31 -10.31
N ASN A 332 -21.00 -9.35 -9.50
CA ASN A 332 -21.62 -9.48 -8.20
C ASN A 332 -21.16 -8.38 -7.24
N LEU A 333 -19.85 -8.14 -7.15
CA LEU A 333 -19.30 -7.06 -6.34
C LEU A 333 -19.80 -5.69 -6.79
N ARG A 334 -19.94 -5.45 -8.10
CA ARG A 334 -20.46 -4.18 -8.63
C ARG A 334 -21.91 -3.87 -8.21
N ARG A 335 -22.71 -4.90 -7.90
CA ARG A 335 -24.10 -4.75 -7.42
C ARG A 335 -24.18 -4.47 -5.91
N GLN A 336 -23.08 -4.64 -5.18
CA GLN A 336 -23.04 -4.41 -3.74
C GLN A 336 -22.68 -2.94 -3.45
N ASP A 337 -23.21 -2.41 -2.35
CA ASP A 337 -22.81 -1.09 -1.83
C ASP A 337 -21.51 -1.25 -1.02
N LEU A 338 -20.39 -1.40 -1.75
CA LEU A 338 -19.09 -1.63 -1.14
C LEU A 338 -18.54 -0.34 -0.50
N PRO A 339 -18.06 -0.41 0.75
CA PRO A 339 -17.46 0.73 1.43
C PRO A 339 -16.22 1.22 0.70
N ALA A 340 -15.83 2.47 0.99
CA ALA A 340 -14.56 3.00 0.53
C ALA A 340 -13.40 2.11 1.02
N PRO A 341 -12.30 2.04 0.27
CA PRO A 341 -11.17 1.21 0.64
C PRO A 341 -10.66 1.50 2.04
N GLU A 342 -10.38 0.46 2.83
CA GLU A 342 -9.74 0.63 4.15
C GLU A 342 -8.31 1.18 4.00
N ILE A 343 -7.68 0.85 2.88
CA ILE A 343 -6.40 1.39 2.44
C ILE A 343 -6.68 2.25 1.21
N PRO A 344 -6.54 3.59 1.30
CA PRO A 344 -6.78 4.49 0.17
C PRO A 344 -5.99 3.98 -1.05
N SER A 345 -6.65 3.68 -2.16
CA SER A 345 -5.98 3.24 -3.38
C SER A 345 -6.55 3.89 -4.63
N THR A 346 -5.72 3.96 -5.67
CA THR A 346 -6.04 4.42 -7.03
C THR A 346 -7.09 3.55 -7.75
N ALA A 347 -7.51 2.43 -7.15
CA ALA A 347 -8.56 1.54 -7.64
C ALA A 347 -9.92 2.21 -7.92
N ALA A 348 -10.11 3.48 -7.54
CA ALA A 348 -11.30 4.27 -7.86
C ALA A 348 -11.20 5.10 -9.17
N ILE A 349 -10.12 5.00 -9.95
CA ILE A 349 -9.85 5.93 -11.08
C ILE A 349 -10.45 5.48 -12.43
N GLU A 350 -10.87 4.23 -12.63
CA GLU A 350 -11.47 3.83 -13.90
C GLU A 350 -12.97 4.08 -13.99
N HIS A 351 -13.37 5.36 -14.10
CA HIS A 351 -14.59 5.76 -14.85
C HIS A 351 -14.52 7.24 -15.32
N THR A 352 -13.32 7.81 -15.47
CA THR A 352 -13.15 9.03 -16.26
C THR A 352 -12.54 8.66 -17.59
N ARG A 353 -13.39 8.52 -18.62
CA ARG A 353 -12.92 8.86 -19.96
C ARG A 353 -12.54 10.34 -19.89
N ILE A 354 -11.25 10.64 -20.08
CA ILE A 354 -10.81 11.97 -20.52
C ILE A 354 -11.38 12.20 -21.92
#